data_AF-A0A3N2DDM7-F1
#
_entry.id   AF-A0A3N2DDM7-F1
#
_cell.length_a   1.000
_cell.length_b   1.000
_cell.length_c   1.000
_cell.angle_alpha   90.00
_cell.angle_beta   90.00
_cell.angle_gamma   90.00
#
_symmetry.space_group_name_H-M   'P 1'
#
loop_
_entity.id
_entity.type
_entity.pdbx_description
1 polymer ?
#
loop_
_entity_poly.entity_id
_entity_poly.type
_entity_poly.pdbx_seq_one_letter_code
_entity_poly.pdbx_strand_id
1 'polypeptide(L)'
;MDRFLESKTTETKVVKFNKRSDMLAGGEIAEACANAEKINPEGSALVFNNLPLLESKFSFDAVLQQIIATSPVASHLQPDEVATSKTNLLDSLLQSYTKDSASNQGVAMELDLRPDDAALANDGQLFSDMKPLGLFNRIDLADRDGKHCGEYRIAFGRIAGSESDINGNSNSNNNNRFLMIFEGQYPNPQPELGLAGCAPVVNYWASLDGLSDEKAVVELHKFFMTGTVQDGVTLPAVVNYQNYSADRGQVRVNSIVLVEGPTPNLNQARWQLREFKTAIGTEDNSVEFSHVTVKANPLAELYAYSTSTNTEAFNALSDSFKQDFVTNMLPQLLAPELKGKTSPSDIINGIFLDNDDKYNEFQSNSETPIDETDAINVATVSENFLSDQMINDFINERTQQSGVNHGITREMVINRANAMTCQGCHMTALAQYVAPGLTWPLMGPGGFVQISERENGALSTALKDQFLPARKGVMENFICNPPAVASK
;
A
#
# COMPACT_ATOMS: atom_id res chain seq x y z
N MET A 1 -8.21 3.81 7.81
CA MET A 1 -8.06 2.39 8.21
C MET A 1 -8.54 2.08 9.63
N ASP A 2 -9.79 2.44 9.92
CA ASP A 2 -10.49 1.98 11.13
C ASP A 2 -11.77 1.27 10.65
N ARG A 3 -11.57 0.13 9.97
CA ARG A 3 -12.66 -0.68 9.38
C ARG A 3 -13.32 -1.59 10.43
N PHE A 4 -12.77 -1.70 11.65
CA PHE A 4 -13.10 -2.72 12.65
C PHE A 4 -14.12 -2.32 13.73
N LEU A 5 -14.57 -1.06 13.76
CA LEU A 5 -15.49 -0.56 14.78
C LEU A 5 -16.89 -0.37 14.20
N GLU A 6 -17.66 -1.44 14.00
CA GLU A 6 -19.14 -1.37 14.02
C GLU A 6 -19.78 -2.77 13.93
N SER A 7 -20.35 -3.23 15.05
CA SER A 7 -21.44 -4.20 15.03
C SER A 7 -22.74 -3.48 14.69
N LYS A 8 -23.50 -3.96 13.72
CA LYS A 8 -24.84 -3.44 13.40
C LYS A 8 -25.76 -3.48 14.62
N THR A 9 -26.06 -2.33 15.21
CA THR A 9 -27.32 -2.11 15.93
C THR A 9 -27.73 -0.64 15.81
N THR A 10 -28.75 -0.39 14.99
CA THR A 10 -29.61 0.79 15.06
C THR A 10 -30.28 0.85 16.42
N GLU A 11 -29.84 1.75 17.30
CA GLU A 11 -30.66 2.51 18.26
C GLU A 11 -29.75 3.38 19.12
N THR A 12 -30.10 4.67 19.21
CA THR A 12 -29.42 5.70 20.00
C THR A 12 -29.47 5.36 21.49
N LYS A 13 -28.42 4.73 22.01
CA LYS A 13 -28.06 4.77 23.42
C LYS A 13 -26.57 5.00 23.53
N VAL A 14 -26.18 6.04 24.28
CA VAL A 14 -24.82 6.30 24.72
C VAL A 14 -24.31 5.03 25.42
N VAL A 15 -23.56 4.20 24.71
CA VAL A 15 -22.84 3.08 25.30
C VAL A 15 -21.64 3.70 25.99
N LYS A 16 -21.75 3.91 27.30
CA LYS A 16 -20.56 3.95 28.15
C LYS A 16 -19.77 2.68 27.85
N PHE A 17 -18.49 2.82 27.51
CA PHE A 17 -17.52 1.72 27.44
C PHE A 17 -17.38 1.09 28.83
N ASN A 18 -18.36 0.29 29.23
CA ASN A 18 -18.15 -0.72 30.24
C ASN A 18 -17.36 -1.82 29.55
N LYS A 19 -16.14 -2.05 30.04
CA LYS A 19 -15.33 -3.22 29.70
C LYS A 19 -16.23 -4.45 29.57
N ARG A 20 -16.40 -4.93 28.35
CA ARG A 20 -16.99 -6.25 28.06
C ARG A 20 -16.00 -7.38 28.38
N SER A 21 -15.01 -7.15 29.26
CA SER A 21 -14.08 -8.18 29.73
C SER A 21 -14.65 -9.08 30.82
N ASP A 22 -15.73 -8.68 31.49
CA ASP A 22 -16.15 -9.35 32.73
C ASP A 22 -17.37 -10.28 32.57
N MET A 23 -17.91 -10.41 31.36
CA MET A 23 -19.02 -11.32 31.10
C MET A 23 -18.81 -12.05 29.78
N LEU A 24 -18.28 -13.27 29.90
CA LEU A 24 -18.07 -14.29 28.85
C LEU A 24 -16.71 -14.24 28.14
N ALA A 25 -15.63 -14.57 28.86
CA ALA A 25 -14.40 -15.08 28.24
C ALA A 25 -14.06 -16.43 28.87
N GLY A 26 -14.08 -17.49 28.06
CA GLY A 26 -13.35 -18.71 28.41
C GLY A 26 -11.87 -18.37 28.61
N GLY A 27 -11.17 -19.08 29.48
CA GLY A 27 -9.78 -18.75 29.88
C GLY A 27 -8.82 -18.55 28.71
N GLU A 28 -9.05 -19.23 27.59
CA GLU A 28 -8.25 -19.17 26.36
C GLU A 28 -8.30 -17.80 25.65
N ILE A 29 -9.47 -17.15 25.57
CA ILE A 29 -9.60 -15.82 24.95
C ILE A 29 -8.94 -14.75 25.84
N ALA A 30 -9.09 -14.87 27.15
CA ALA A 30 -8.47 -13.93 28.09
C ALA A 30 -6.93 -14.00 28.03
N GLU A 31 -6.37 -15.20 27.91
CA GLU A 31 -4.93 -15.40 27.75
C GLU A 31 -4.43 -14.90 26.39
N ALA A 32 -5.14 -15.21 25.30
CA ALA A 32 -4.80 -14.72 23.96
C ALA A 32 -4.82 -13.18 23.89
N CYS A 33 -5.82 -12.54 24.48
CA CYS A 33 -5.90 -11.08 24.57
C CYS A 33 -4.75 -10.48 25.38
N ALA A 34 -4.43 -11.07 26.54
CA ALA A 34 -3.31 -10.61 27.37
C ALA A 34 -1.94 -10.76 26.66
N ASN A 35 -1.81 -11.70 25.73
CA ASN A 35 -0.63 -11.83 24.88
C ASN A 35 -0.63 -10.84 23.73
N ALA A 36 -1.79 -10.61 23.09
CA ALA A 36 -1.93 -9.60 22.05
C ALA A 36 -1.56 -8.20 22.55
N GLU A 37 -1.99 -7.83 23.76
CA GLU A 37 -1.65 -6.54 24.40
C GLU A 37 -0.15 -6.26 24.53
N LYS A 38 0.67 -7.33 24.52
CA LYS A 38 2.13 -7.27 24.67
C LYS A 38 2.89 -7.27 23.35
N ILE A 39 2.20 -7.37 22.22
CA ILE A 39 2.82 -7.36 20.90
C ILE A 39 3.67 -6.10 20.74
N ASN A 40 4.89 -6.26 20.25
CA ASN A 40 5.74 -5.13 19.93
C ASN A 40 5.31 -4.56 18.57
N PRO A 41 4.96 -3.26 18.46
CA PRO A 41 4.64 -2.66 17.16
C PRO A 41 5.73 -2.83 16.10
N GLU A 42 7.00 -2.89 16.52
CA GLU A 42 8.17 -3.11 15.67
C GLU A 42 8.63 -4.58 15.68
N GLY A 43 7.84 -5.48 16.28
CA GLY A 43 8.12 -6.90 16.37
C GLY A 43 7.64 -7.69 15.15
N SER A 44 8.08 -8.96 15.10
CA SER A 44 7.84 -9.92 14.02
C SER A 44 6.35 -10.15 13.71
N ALA A 45 5.44 -9.87 14.65
CA ALA A 45 4.00 -9.96 14.43
C ALA A 45 3.47 -8.90 13.45
N LEU A 46 4.17 -7.77 13.29
CA LEU A 46 3.78 -6.69 12.37
C LEU A 46 4.81 -6.43 11.27
N VAL A 47 6.10 -6.54 11.60
CA VAL A 47 7.21 -6.27 10.69
C VAL A 47 8.42 -7.13 11.02
N PHE A 48 9.07 -7.68 10.00
CA PHE A 48 10.37 -8.35 10.14
C PHE A 48 11.38 -7.73 9.17
N ASN A 49 12.43 -7.10 9.69
CA ASN A 49 13.45 -6.40 8.88
C ASN A 49 14.90 -6.71 9.31
N ASN A 50 15.15 -7.88 9.89
CA ASN A 50 16.51 -8.36 10.16
C ASN A 50 17.17 -8.83 8.84
N LEU A 51 17.95 -7.96 8.19
CA LEU A 51 18.44 -8.19 6.82
C LEU A 51 19.32 -9.43 6.67
N PRO A 52 20.33 -9.71 7.52
CA PRO A 52 21.15 -10.92 7.36
C PRO A 52 20.32 -12.21 7.36
N LEU A 53 19.27 -12.26 8.20
CA LEU A 53 18.36 -13.39 8.24
C LEU A 53 17.44 -13.43 7.02
N LEU A 54 16.91 -12.27 6.59
CA LEU A 54 16.11 -12.16 5.37
C LEU A 54 16.89 -12.63 4.15
N GLU A 55 18.11 -12.15 3.93
CA GLU A 55 18.97 -12.53 2.81
C GLU A 55 19.27 -14.03 2.78
N SER A 56 19.32 -14.68 3.95
CA SER A 56 19.54 -16.13 4.05
C SER A 56 18.34 -16.98 3.66
N LYS A 57 17.13 -16.40 3.59
CA LYS A 57 15.85 -17.11 3.35
C LYS A 57 15.11 -16.63 2.12
N PHE A 58 15.19 -15.34 1.81
CA PHE A 58 14.48 -14.69 0.73
C PHE A 58 15.48 -14.18 -0.29
N SER A 59 15.29 -14.57 -1.53
CA SER A 59 15.96 -13.95 -2.67
C SER A 59 14.91 -13.42 -3.63
N PHE A 60 15.25 -12.34 -4.32
CA PHE A 60 14.38 -11.78 -5.35
C PHE A 60 14.09 -12.82 -6.45
N ASP A 61 15.11 -13.59 -6.83
CA ASP A 61 15.00 -14.69 -7.78
C ASP A 61 13.97 -15.75 -7.34
N ALA A 62 13.98 -16.16 -6.07
CA ALA A 62 13.04 -17.15 -5.54
C ALA A 62 11.59 -16.64 -5.53
N VAL A 63 11.38 -15.34 -5.27
CA VAL A 63 10.03 -14.74 -5.32
C VAL A 63 9.49 -14.74 -6.75
N LEU A 64 10.30 -14.32 -7.74
CA LEU A 64 9.91 -14.38 -9.14
C LEU A 64 9.67 -15.83 -9.59
N GLN A 65 10.55 -16.76 -9.20
CA GLN A 65 10.36 -18.18 -9.49
C GLN A 65 9.05 -18.72 -8.93
N GLN A 66 8.69 -18.33 -7.71
CA GLN A 66 7.45 -18.77 -7.08
C GLN A 66 6.20 -18.20 -7.78
N ILE A 67 6.25 -16.95 -8.26
CA ILE A 67 5.20 -16.37 -9.10
C ILE A 67 5.04 -17.19 -10.39
N ILE A 68 6.13 -17.52 -11.08
CA ILE A 68 6.08 -18.36 -12.28
C ILE A 68 5.52 -19.75 -11.95
N ALA A 69 6.00 -20.39 -10.88
CA ALA A 69 5.62 -21.74 -10.49
C ALA A 69 4.15 -21.88 -10.07
N THR A 70 3.52 -20.78 -9.65
CA THR A 70 2.10 -20.73 -9.27
C THR A 70 1.21 -20.16 -10.38
N SER A 71 1.79 -19.78 -11.52
CA SER A 71 1.04 -19.26 -12.65
C SER A 71 0.24 -20.37 -13.38
N PRO A 72 -0.83 -20.00 -14.12
CA PRO A 72 -1.59 -20.94 -14.95
C PRO A 72 -0.76 -21.69 -16.01
N VAL A 73 0.40 -21.17 -16.40
CA VAL A 73 1.25 -21.77 -17.46
C VAL A 73 2.38 -22.64 -16.90
N ALA A 74 2.55 -22.70 -15.57
CA ALA A 74 3.64 -23.41 -14.90
C ALA A 74 3.78 -24.88 -15.33
N SER A 75 2.66 -25.59 -15.49
CA SER A 75 2.64 -27.01 -15.88
C SER A 75 3.14 -27.27 -17.30
N HIS A 76 3.30 -26.23 -18.11
CA HIS A 76 3.76 -26.31 -19.49
C HIS A 76 5.23 -25.93 -19.65
N LEU A 77 5.86 -25.36 -18.61
CA LEU A 77 7.25 -24.89 -18.65
C LEU A 77 8.23 -26.02 -18.31
N GLN A 78 9.25 -26.17 -19.14
CA GLN A 78 10.47 -26.92 -18.83
C GLN A 78 11.38 -26.12 -17.89
N PRO A 79 12.32 -26.77 -17.17
CA PRO A 79 13.19 -26.07 -16.21
C PRO A 79 14.00 -24.90 -16.78
N ASP A 80 14.47 -24.99 -18.02
CA ASP A 80 15.19 -23.93 -18.74
C ASP A 80 14.25 -22.77 -19.17
N GLU A 81 12.98 -23.07 -19.42
CA GLU A 81 11.94 -22.08 -19.74
C GLU A 81 11.51 -21.28 -18.50
N VAL A 82 11.66 -21.85 -17.28
CA VAL A 82 11.42 -21.10 -16.03
C VAL A 82 12.39 -19.94 -15.86
N ALA A 83 13.69 -20.16 -16.15
CA ALA A 83 14.69 -19.10 -16.06
C ALA A 83 14.37 -17.96 -17.04
N THR A 84 14.05 -18.31 -18.29
CA THR A 84 13.62 -17.35 -19.32
C THR A 84 12.36 -16.60 -18.90
N SER A 85 11.38 -17.30 -18.32
CA SER A 85 10.12 -16.71 -17.87
C SER A 85 10.31 -15.71 -16.73
N LYS A 86 11.28 -15.92 -15.82
CA LYS A 86 11.62 -14.92 -14.79
C LYS A 86 12.19 -13.64 -15.41
N THR A 87 13.07 -13.78 -16.40
CA THR A 87 13.61 -12.63 -17.14
C THR A 87 12.51 -11.89 -17.87
N ASN A 88 11.67 -12.59 -18.64
CA ASN A 88 10.55 -12.00 -19.36
C ASN A 88 9.56 -11.27 -18.43
N LEU A 89 9.28 -11.87 -17.26
CA LEU A 89 8.43 -11.25 -16.25
C LEU A 89 9.00 -9.90 -15.80
N LEU A 90 10.29 -9.83 -15.48
CA LEU A 90 10.93 -8.56 -15.09
C LEU A 90 11.04 -7.58 -16.27
N ASP A 91 11.35 -8.07 -17.47
CA ASP A 91 11.46 -7.24 -18.68
C ASP A 91 10.12 -6.60 -19.03
N SER A 92 9.00 -7.28 -18.87
CA SER A 92 7.66 -6.70 -19.12
C SER A 92 7.38 -5.48 -18.24
N LEU A 93 7.88 -5.48 -17.00
CA LEU A 93 7.83 -4.33 -16.10
C LEU A 93 8.70 -3.19 -16.62
N LEU A 94 9.97 -3.49 -16.94
CA LEU A 94 10.95 -2.49 -17.36
C LEU A 94 10.61 -1.87 -18.72
N GLN A 95 10.01 -2.64 -19.62
CA GLN A 95 9.48 -2.15 -20.90
C GLN A 95 8.39 -1.09 -20.73
N SER A 96 7.67 -1.07 -19.60
CA SER A 96 6.68 -0.01 -19.34
C SER A 96 7.31 1.39 -19.39
N TYR A 97 8.58 1.53 -19.00
CA TYR A 97 9.31 2.81 -19.00
C TYR A 97 9.65 3.34 -20.40
N THR A 98 9.42 2.54 -21.44
CA THR A 98 9.55 2.95 -22.85
C THR A 98 8.25 3.50 -23.44
N LYS A 99 7.14 3.43 -22.70
CA LYS A 99 5.83 3.95 -23.11
C LYS A 99 5.71 5.40 -22.66
N ASP A 100 5.25 6.26 -23.55
CA ASP A 100 5.01 7.70 -23.31
C ASP A 100 3.53 8.04 -23.08
N SER A 101 2.65 7.04 -23.16
CA SER A 101 1.22 7.22 -23.01
C SER A 101 0.52 5.94 -22.59
N ALA A 102 -0.61 6.10 -21.90
CA ALA A 102 -1.56 5.04 -21.59
C ALA A 102 -2.99 5.60 -21.63
N SER A 103 -4.00 4.73 -21.57
CA SER A 103 -5.39 5.15 -21.55
C SER A 103 -6.17 4.48 -20.43
N ASN A 104 -6.96 5.27 -19.71
CA ASN A 104 -7.92 4.79 -18.72
C ASN A 104 -9.30 5.37 -19.03
N GLN A 105 -10.31 4.52 -19.22
CA GLN A 105 -11.66 4.91 -19.67
C GLN A 105 -11.68 5.84 -20.92
N GLY A 106 -10.75 5.65 -21.85
CA GLY A 106 -10.66 6.48 -23.07
C GLY A 106 -10.04 7.86 -22.84
N VAL A 107 -9.62 8.20 -21.61
CA VAL A 107 -8.77 9.36 -21.33
C VAL A 107 -7.33 8.95 -21.53
N ALA A 108 -6.65 9.60 -22.47
CA ALA A 108 -5.20 9.44 -22.66
C ALA A 108 -4.46 10.18 -21.55
N MET A 109 -3.45 9.53 -20.99
CA MET A 109 -2.57 10.04 -19.95
C MET A 109 -1.14 9.96 -20.46
N GLU A 110 -0.38 11.04 -20.29
CA GLU A 110 1.04 11.06 -20.62
C GLU A 110 1.82 10.25 -19.58
N LEU A 111 2.85 9.54 -20.05
CA LEU A 111 3.79 8.83 -19.20
C LEU A 111 5.19 9.37 -19.43
N ASP A 112 5.97 9.46 -18.37
CA ASP A 112 7.37 9.82 -18.53
C ASP A 112 8.14 8.65 -19.14
N LEU A 113 8.83 8.93 -20.23
CA LEU A 113 9.86 8.05 -20.75
C LEU A 113 11.03 7.98 -19.77
N ARG A 114 11.42 6.76 -19.38
CA ARG A 114 12.54 6.52 -18.47
C ARG A 114 13.52 5.50 -19.07
N PRO A 115 14.33 5.92 -20.06
CA PRO A 115 15.23 5.01 -20.75
C PRO A 115 16.28 4.36 -19.83
N ASP A 116 16.67 5.01 -18.73
CA ASP A 116 17.63 4.48 -17.76
C ASP A 116 17.01 3.36 -16.91
N ASP A 117 15.78 3.54 -16.44
CA ASP A 117 15.00 2.49 -15.81
C ASP A 117 14.78 1.31 -16.78
N ALA A 118 14.40 1.59 -18.04
CA ALA A 118 14.24 0.56 -19.07
C ALA A 118 15.55 -0.20 -19.37
N ALA A 119 16.70 0.47 -19.29
CA ALA A 119 18.01 -0.12 -19.54
C ALA A 119 18.41 -1.18 -18.51
N LEU A 120 17.77 -1.19 -17.33
CA LEU A 120 18.00 -2.22 -16.31
C LEU A 120 17.72 -3.65 -16.80
N ALA A 121 16.92 -3.80 -17.85
CA ALA A 121 16.65 -5.11 -18.47
C ALA A 121 17.95 -5.77 -18.99
N ASN A 122 18.94 -4.93 -19.36
CA ASN A 122 20.22 -5.37 -19.90
C ASN A 122 21.36 -5.31 -18.87
N ASP A 123 21.09 -4.92 -17.61
CA ASP A 123 22.11 -4.80 -16.55
C ASP A 123 22.71 -6.17 -16.19
N GLY A 124 21.94 -7.25 -16.34
CA GLY A 124 22.35 -8.62 -16.00
C GLY A 124 22.59 -8.86 -14.50
N GLN A 125 22.58 -7.80 -13.68
CA GLN A 125 22.86 -7.82 -12.24
C GLN A 125 21.63 -7.49 -11.38
N LEU A 126 20.53 -7.00 -11.97
CA LEU A 126 19.35 -6.59 -11.20
C LEU A 126 18.83 -7.70 -10.28
N PHE A 127 18.83 -8.96 -10.73
CA PHE A 127 18.43 -10.09 -9.88
C PHE A 127 19.30 -10.29 -8.64
N SER A 128 20.62 -10.11 -8.75
CA SER A 128 21.56 -10.27 -7.63
C SER A 128 21.62 -9.04 -6.73
N ASP A 129 21.31 -7.87 -7.27
CA ASP A 129 21.41 -6.57 -6.60
C ASP A 129 20.19 -6.27 -5.72
N MET A 130 19.03 -6.88 -6.02
CA MET A 130 17.81 -6.73 -5.24
C MET A 130 17.89 -7.54 -3.94
N LYS A 131 18.03 -6.84 -2.80
CA LYS A 131 18.08 -7.45 -1.47
C LYS A 131 16.76 -7.29 -0.73
N PRO A 132 16.30 -8.31 0.02
CA PRO A 132 15.11 -8.21 0.84
C PRO A 132 15.35 -7.20 1.98
N LEU A 133 14.43 -6.26 2.14
CA LEU A 133 14.51 -5.21 3.17
C LEU A 133 13.59 -5.51 4.34
N GLY A 134 12.38 -6.02 4.06
CA GLY A 134 11.40 -6.24 5.11
C GLY A 134 10.16 -7.01 4.67
N LEU A 135 9.55 -7.67 5.64
CA LEU A 135 8.25 -8.33 5.54
C LEU A 135 7.24 -7.58 6.39
N PHE A 136 6.03 -7.36 5.88
CA PHE A 136 5.00 -6.58 6.57
C PHE A 136 3.67 -7.32 6.61
N ASN A 137 3.10 -7.41 7.81
CA ASN A 137 1.71 -7.78 8.03
C ASN A 137 0.82 -6.56 7.74
N ARG A 138 -0.18 -6.67 6.87
CA ARG A 138 -1.24 -5.68 6.68
C ARG A 138 -2.63 -6.25 6.95
N ILE A 139 -2.84 -6.93 8.08
CA ILE A 139 -4.17 -7.41 8.49
C ILE A 139 -5.17 -6.26 8.67
N ASP A 140 -4.68 -5.04 8.92
CA ASP A 140 -5.44 -3.80 8.90
C ASP A 140 -6.18 -3.56 7.57
N LEU A 141 -5.73 -4.19 6.46
CA LEU A 141 -6.37 -4.15 5.14
C LEU A 141 -7.43 -5.25 4.93
N ALA A 142 -7.72 -6.11 5.90
CA ALA A 142 -8.73 -7.15 5.71
C ALA A 142 -10.10 -6.58 5.34
N ASP A 143 -10.79 -7.25 4.42
CA ASP A 143 -12.14 -6.84 4.03
C ASP A 143 -13.10 -7.06 5.20
N ARG A 144 -14.05 -6.15 5.38
CA ARG A 144 -15.01 -6.20 6.51
C ARG A 144 -15.91 -7.43 6.44
N ASP A 145 -16.19 -7.91 5.25
CA ASP A 145 -16.99 -9.12 5.02
C ASP A 145 -16.14 -10.41 5.03
N GLY A 146 -14.82 -10.28 5.12
CA GLY A 146 -13.88 -11.39 5.05
C GLY A 146 -13.63 -11.92 3.64
N LYS A 147 -13.84 -11.13 2.58
CA LYS A 147 -13.43 -11.50 1.21
C LYS A 147 -11.93 -11.85 1.14
N HIS A 148 -11.10 -11.16 1.92
CA HIS A 148 -9.67 -11.44 2.05
C HIS A 148 -9.15 -11.04 3.45
N CYS A 149 -8.04 -11.64 3.87
CA CYS A 149 -7.44 -11.45 5.20
C CYS A 149 -6.26 -10.46 5.17
N GLY A 150 -6.48 -9.33 4.52
CA GLY A 150 -5.50 -8.25 4.40
C GLY A 150 -4.51 -8.44 3.27
N GLU A 151 -3.38 -7.75 3.37
CA GLU A 151 -2.25 -7.88 2.46
C GLU A 151 -0.98 -8.26 3.23
N TYR A 152 -0.04 -8.92 2.56
CA TYR A 152 1.27 -9.22 3.14
C TYR A 152 2.36 -8.84 2.15
N ARG A 153 3.37 -8.13 2.65
CA ARG A 153 4.35 -7.45 1.79
C ARG A 153 5.74 -8.04 1.92
N ILE A 154 6.42 -8.20 0.79
CA ILE A 154 7.88 -8.36 0.73
C ILE A 154 8.45 -7.15 0.00
N ALA A 155 9.31 -6.39 0.65
CA ALA A 155 10.03 -5.28 0.03
C ALA A 155 11.45 -5.71 -0.34
N PHE A 156 11.86 -5.44 -1.58
CA PHE A 156 13.22 -5.58 -2.07
C PHE A 156 13.75 -4.22 -2.53
N GLY A 157 15.02 -3.95 -2.28
CA GLY A 157 15.68 -2.76 -2.79
C GLY A 157 17.05 -3.08 -3.36
N ARG A 158 17.45 -2.33 -4.39
CA ARG A 158 18.83 -2.24 -4.82
C ARG A 158 19.61 -1.43 -3.77
N ILE A 159 20.41 -2.11 -2.96
CA ILE A 159 21.25 -1.47 -1.95
C ILE A 159 22.49 -0.92 -2.66
N ALA A 160 22.69 0.39 -2.61
CA ALA A 160 23.94 1.02 -3.06
C ALA A 160 25.10 0.50 -2.19
N GLY A 161 26.17 -0.02 -2.79
CA GLY A 161 27.27 -0.64 -2.04
C GLY A 161 27.46 -2.16 -2.19
N SER A 162 26.83 -2.85 -3.15
CA SER A 162 27.30 -4.21 -3.50
C SER A 162 28.79 -4.11 -3.92
N GLU A 163 29.63 -5.14 -3.68
CA GLU A 163 31.11 -5.05 -3.71
C GLU A 163 31.75 -4.30 -4.91
N SER A 164 31.04 -4.12 -6.04
CA SER A 164 31.42 -3.22 -7.14
C SER A 164 31.52 -1.74 -6.77
N ASP A 165 30.83 -1.28 -5.72
CA ASP A 165 30.80 0.12 -5.25
C ASP A 165 31.82 0.41 -4.14
N ILE A 166 32.41 -0.61 -3.51
CA ILE A 166 33.31 -0.46 -2.35
C ILE A 166 34.74 -0.05 -2.77
N ASN A 167 35.04 -0.01 -4.08
CA ASN A 167 36.32 0.48 -4.61
C ASN A 167 36.45 2.03 -4.62
N GLY A 168 35.94 2.69 -3.58
CA GLY A 168 36.44 3.98 -3.10
C GLY A 168 36.34 5.17 -4.06
N ASN A 169 35.59 5.07 -5.16
CA ASN A 169 35.31 6.22 -6.00
C ASN A 169 34.05 6.94 -5.50
N SER A 170 34.22 7.77 -4.46
CA SER A 170 33.16 8.61 -3.87
C SER A 170 32.65 9.73 -4.81
N ASN A 171 32.83 9.58 -6.13
CA ASN A 171 32.36 10.49 -7.15
C ASN A 171 31.23 9.90 -8.01
N SER A 172 30.82 8.63 -7.81
CA SER A 172 29.56 8.14 -8.38
C SER A 172 28.41 8.69 -7.53
N ASN A 173 27.53 9.48 -8.16
CA ASN A 173 26.29 9.89 -7.53
C ASN A 173 25.44 8.62 -7.33
N ASN A 174 25.40 8.10 -6.10
CA ASN A 174 24.67 6.90 -5.65
C ASN A 174 23.13 7.01 -5.80
N ASN A 175 22.66 7.27 -7.02
CA ASN A 175 21.27 7.60 -7.34
C ASN A 175 20.54 6.47 -8.07
N ASN A 176 21.11 5.27 -8.17
CA ASN A 176 20.45 4.08 -8.77
C ASN A 176 19.64 3.32 -7.72
N ARG A 177 18.53 3.91 -7.31
CA ARG A 177 17.59 3.39 -6.32
C ARG A 177 16.45 2.68 -7.03
N PHE A 178 16.26 1.41 -6.71
CA PHE A 178 15.16 0.63 -7.25
C PHE A 178 14.54 -0.17 -6.12
N LEU A 179 13.33 0.23 -5.71
CA LEU A 179 12.54 -0.43 -4.67
C LEU A 179 11.37 -1.15 -5.34
N MET A 180 11.20 -2.42 -5.02
CA MET A 180 10.09 -3.24 -5.51
C MET A 180 9.39 -3.91 -4.34
N ILE A 181 8.07 -3.71 -4.23
CA ILE A 181 7.25 -4.25 -3.15
C ILE A 181 6.19 -5.17 -3.74
N PHE A 182 6.17 -6.42 -3.28
CA PHE A 182 5.14 -7.40 -3.59
C PHE A 182 4.09 -7.36 -2.49
N GLU A 183 2.90 -6.83 -2.75
CA GLU A 183 1.80 -6.68 -1.80
C GLU A 183 0.69 -7.69 -2.13
N GLY A 184 0.80 -8.91 -1.60
CA GLY A 184 -0.13 -9.99 -1.94
C GLY A 184 -1.42 -9.86 -1.15
N GLN A 185 -2.57 -9.74 -1.83
CA GLN A 185 -3.88 -9.82 -1.17
C GLN A 185 -4.14 -11.27 -0.78
N TYR A 186 -4.30 -11.51 0.52
CA TYR A 186 -4.29 -12.86 1.05
C TYR A 186 -5.70 -13.45 1.10
N PRO A 187 -5.93 -14.63 0.51
CA PRO A 187 -7.26 -15.24 0.52
C PRO A 187 -7.72 -15.53 1.95
N ASN A 188 -9.02 -15.42 2.20
CA ASN A 188 -9.59 -15.92 3.43
C ASN A 188 -9.52 -17.46 3.43
N PRO A 189 -8.83 -18.10 4.41
CA PRO A 189 -8.71 -19.54 4.43
C PRO A 189 -10.03 -20.24 4.80
N GLN A 190 -11.00 -19.51 5.37
CA GLN A 190 -12.33 -20.00 5.74
C GLN A 190 -13.41 -18.97 5.37
N PRO A 191 -13.65 -18.74 4.07
CA PRO A 191 -14.53 -17.67 3.59
C PRO A 191 -15.98 -17.82 4.08
N GLU A 192 -16.42 -19.04 4.40
CA GLU A 192 -17.74 -19.31 4.96
C GLU A 192 -17.98 -18.71 6.35
N LEU A 193 -16.91 -18.29 7.06
CA LEU A 193 -16.99 -17.65 8.37
C LEU A 193 -16.97 -16.11 8.27
N GLY A 194 -16.90 -15.56 7.06
CA GLY A 194 -16.67 -14.14 6.84
C GLY A 194 -15.34 -13.70 7.47
N LEU A 195 -15.28 -12.49 8.03
CA LEU A 195 -14.06 -11.96 8.65
C LEU A 195 -13.50 -12.84 9.78
N ALA A 196 -14.34 -13.59 10.50
CA ALA A 196 -13.89 -14.53 11.52
C ALA A 196 -12.98 -15.65 10.95
N GLY A 197 -13.11 -15.96 9.66
CA GLY A 197 -12.26 -16.91 8.96
C GLY A 197 -10.78 -16.47 8.86
N CYS A 198 -10.48 -15.20 9.14
CA CYS A 198 -9.12 -14.70 9.18
C CYS A 198 -8.39 -14.95 10.51
N ALA A 199 -9.06 -15.52 11.52
CA ALA A 199 -8.46 -15.77 12.83
C ALA A 199 -7.16 -16.60 12.78
N PRO A 200 -7.05 -17.70 11.99
CA PRO A 200 -5.80 -18.44 11.88
C PRO A 200 -4.65 -17.61 11.33
N VAL A 201 -4.92 -16.65 10.44
CA VAL A 201 -3.87 -15.76 9.90
C VAL A 201 -3.40 -14.77 10.97
N VAL A 202 -4.33 -14.21 11.73
CA VAL A 202 -4.04 -13.31 12.86
C VAL A 202 -3.22 -14.02 13.93
N ASN A 203 -3.64 -15.22 14.33
CA ASN A 203 -2.96 -16.04 15.33
C ASN A 203 -1.56 -16.43 14.89
N TYR A 204 -1.39 -16.79 13.60
CA TYR A 204 -0.08 -17.07 13.03
C TYR A 204 0.87 -15.88 13.23
N TRP A 205 0.47 -14.67 12.81
CA TRP A 205 1.32 -13.48 12.95
C TRP A 205 1.58 -13.12 14.41
N ALA A 206 0.55 -13.14 15.25
CA ALA A 206 0.70 -12.87 16.69
C ALA A 206 1.70 -13.84 17.37
N SER A 207 1.78 -15.09 16.91
CA SER A 207 2.71 -16.08 17.47
C SER A 207 4.18 -15.75 17.22
N LEU A 208 4.50 -14.94 16.19
CA LEU A 208 5.87 -14.65 15.78
C LEU A 208 6.62 -13.77 16.80
N ASP A 209 5.91 -12.91 17.54
CA ASP A 209 6.52 -12.04 18.57
C ASP A 209 7.06 -12.81 19.78
N GLY A 210 6.61 -14.06 19.97
CA GLY A 210 7.15 -14.96 20.99
C GLY A 210 8.41 -15.71 20.56
N LEU A 211 8.84 -15.56 19.31
CA LEU A 211 9.97 -16.29 18.72
C LEU A 211 11.25 -15.44 18.70
N SER A 212 12.40 -16.10 18.62
CA SER A 212 13.63 -15.42 18.22
C SER A 212 13.60 -15.14 16.71
N ASP A 213 14.36 -14.14 16.26
CA ASP A 213 14.40 -13.77 14.84
C ASP A 213 14.74 -14.96 13.93
N GLU A 214 15.64 -15.86 14.35
CA GLU A 214 16.04 -17.03 13.56
C GLU A 214 14.89 -18.02 13.37
N LYS A 215 13.99 -18.12 14.35
CA LYS A 215 12.78 -18.95 14.25
C LYS A 215 11.69 -18.23 13.48
N ALA A 216 11.48 -16.93 13.76
CA ALA A 216 10.49 -16.12 13.09
C ALA A 216 10.72 -16.09 11.57
N VAL A 217 11.97 -15.90 11.10
CA VAL A 217 12.27 -15.89 9.66
C VAL A 217 12.00 -17.24 8.99
N VAL A 218 12.18 -18.36 9.70
CA VAL A 218 11.88 -19.70 9.17
C VAL A 218 10.38 -19.90 9.02
N GLU A 219 9.59 -19.50 10.02
CA GLU A 219 8.13 -19.56 9.91
C GLU A 219 7.61 -18.60 8.83
N LEU A 220 8.15 -17.38 8.76
CA LEU A 220 7.79 -16.40 7.73
C LEU A 220 8.12 -16.91 6.33
N HIS A 221 9.26 -17.57 6.15
CA HIS A 221 9.59 -18.20 4.87
C HIS A 221 8.53 -19.23 4.46
N LYS A 222 8.02 -20.05 5.39
CA LYS A 222 6.93 -20.98 5.08
C LYS A 222 5.68 -20.21 4.65
N PHE A 223 5.23 -19.25 5.45
CA PHE A 223 4.02 -18.48 5.17
C PHE A 223 4.08 -17.73 3.83
N PHE A 224 5.22 -17.14 3.51
CA PHE A 224 5.39 -16.41 2.25
C PHE A 224 5.60 -17.31 1.04
N MET A 225 6.43 -18.36 1.14
CA MET A 225 6.90 -19.10 -0.05
C MET A 225 6.21 -20.44 -0.27
N THR A 226 5.81 -21.16 0.78
CA THR A 226 5.31 -22.55 0.65
C THR A 226 3.90 -22.78 1.19
N GLY A 227 3.40 -21.87 2.02
CA GLY A 227 2.25 -22.09 2.89
C GLY A 227 2.64 -22.78 4.21
N THR A 228 1.71 -22.77 5.16
CA THR A 228 1.85 -23.37 6.50
C THR A 228 0.50 -23.86 7.02
N VAL A 229 0.45 -24.39 8.24
CA VAL A 229 -0.79 -24.75 8.94
C VAL A 229 -0.81 -24.05 10.29
N GLN A 230 -1.90 -23.36 10.58
CA GLN A 230 -2.16 -22.72 11.87
C GLN A 230 -3.55 -23.12 12.36
N ASP A 231 -3.66 -23.53 13.62
CA ASP A 231 -4.94 -23.91 14.24
C ASP A 231 -5.71 -25.01 13.45
N GLY A 232 -4.97 -25.91 12.79
CA GLY A 232 -5.54 -26.96 11.94
C GLY A 232 -6.04 -26.47 10.57
N VAL A 233 -5.86 -25.19 10.24
CA VAL A 233 -6.25 -24.57 8.97
C VAL A 233 -5.02 -24.37 8.09
N THR A 234 -5.11 -24.80 6.84
CA THR A 234 -4.06 -24.58 5.83
C THR A 234 -4.04 -23.12 5.42
N LEU A 235 -2.89 -22.50 5.58
CA LEU A 235 -2.59 -21.14 5.15
C LEU A 235 -1.76 -21.21 3.85
N PRO A 236 -2.30 -20.82 2.68
CA PRO A 236 -1.56 -20.85 1.43
C PRO A 236 -0.38 -19.87 1.44
N ALA A 237 0.56 -20.02 0.49
CA ALA A 237 1.68 -19.10 0.32
C ALA A 237 1.19 -17.68 -0.04
N VAL A 238 1.80 -16.65 0.56
CA VAL A 238 1.56 -15.25 0.15
C VAL A 238 2.05 -15.02 -1.28
N VAL A 239 3.26 -15.48 -1.61
CA VAL A 239 3.83 -15.37 -2.94
C VAL A 239 3.15 -16.41 -3.82
N ASN A 240 2.14 -15.95 -4.54
CA ASN A 240 1.33 -16.74 -5.46
C ASN A 240 0.87 -15.81 -6.58
N TYR A 241 0.94 -16.28 -7.83
CA TYR A 241 0.49 -15.52 -9.01
C TYR A 241 -0.90 -14.90 -8.80
N GLN A 242 -1.89 -15.65 -8.33
CA GLN A 242 -3.24 -15.10 -8.11
C GLN A 242 -3.29 -14.00 -7.05
N ASN A 243 -2.36 -13.96 -6.09
CA ASN A 243 -2.41 -12.93 -5.04
C ASN A 243 -2.00 -11.54 -5.55
N TYR A 244 -1.52 -11.43 -6.80
CA TYR A 244 -1.14 -10.19 -7.49
C TYR A 244 -1.91 -9.94 -8.79
N SER A 245 -2.95 -10.73 -9.10
CA SER A 245 -3.72 -10.61 -10.34
C SER A 245 -4.75 -9.48 -10.30
N ALA A 246 -5.41 -9.20 -11.43
CA ALA A 246 -6.23 -8.01 -11.68
C ALA A 246 -7.19 -7.56 -10.55
N ASP A 247 -7.85 -8.47 -9.85
CA ASP A 247 -8.82 -8.18 -8.78
C ASP A 247 -8.23 -8.27 -7.36
N ARG A 248 -6.92 -8.49 -7.24
CA ARG A 248 -6.20 -8.80 -6.00
C ARG A 248 -5.02 -7.86 -5.84
N GLY A 249 -4.04 -8.25 -5.03
CA GLY A 249 -2.89 -7.45 -4.60
C GLY A 249 -2.05 -6.88 -5.74
N GLN A 250 -0.90 -6.31 -5.43
CA GLN A 250 -0.16 -5.48 -6.37
C GLN A 250 1.33 -5.67 -6.25
N VAL A 251 2.02 -5.34 -7.33
CA VAL A 251 3.48 -5.16 -7.34
C VAL A 251 3.76 -3.70 -7.61
N ARG A 252 4.47 -3.04 -6.71
CA ARG A 252 4.78 -1.60 -6.82
C ARG A 252 6.27 -1.41 -6.95
N VAL A 253 6.67 -0.59 -7.92
CA VAL A 253 8.05 -0.16 -8.08
C VAL A 253 8.12 1.32 -7.78
N ASN A 254 9.16 1.72 -7.05
CA ASN A 254 9.55 3.10 -6.86
C ASN A 254 11.02 3.22 -7.28
N SER A 255 11.32 4.04 -8.27
CA SER A 255 12.64 4.08 -8.88
C SER A 255 13.18 5.50 -9.07
N ILE A 256 14.48 5.64 -8.82
CA ILE A 256 15.34 6.71 -9.32
C ILE A 256 16.51 5.98 -9.97
N VAL A 257 16.67 6.06 -11.28
CA VAL A 257 17.77 5.40 -11.98
C VAL A 257 18.43 6.45 -12.85
N LEU A 258 19.71 6.70 -12.60
CA LEU A 258 20.54 7.63 -13.34
C LEU A 258 21.75 6.86 -13.89
N VAL A 259 21.75 6.60 -15.18
CA VAL A 259 22.92 6.11 -15.90
C VAL A 259 23.84 7.30 -16.17
N GLU A 260 25.12 7.19 -15.83
CA GLU A 260 26.09 8.26 -16.06
C GLU A 260 26.20 8.57 -17.57
N GLY A 261 25.98 9.84 -17.92
CA GLY A 261 26.13 10.38 -19.27
C GLY A 261 26.53 11.86 -19.23
N PRO A 262 27.03 12.43 -20.35
CA PRO A 262 27.54 13.81 -20.40
C PRO A 262 26.48 14.89 -20.11
N THR A 263 25.19 14.52 -20.15
CA THR A 263 24.03 15.35 -19.75
C THR A 263 23.02 14.45 -19.05
N PRO A 264 22.97 14.44 -17.70
CA PRO A 264 21.95 13.70 -16.96
C PRO A 264 20.55 14.21 -17.33
N ASN A 265 19.63 13.31 -17.66
CA ASN A 265 18.24 13.69 -17.86
C ASN A 265 17.59 13.88 -16.48
N LEU A 266 17.30 15.14 -16.12
CA LEU A 266 16.74 15.48 -14.81
C LEU A 266 15.33 14.90 -14.58
N ASN A 267 14.60 14.47 -15.63
CA ASN A 267 13.33 13.75 -15.45
C ASN A 267 13.54 12.37 -14.82
N GLN A 268 14.72 11.76 -14.99
CA GLN A 268 15.07 10.47 -14.39
C GLN A 268 15.57 10.59 -12.94
N ALA A 269 15.91 11.80 -12.50
CA ALA A 269 16.36 12.07 -11.13
C ALA A 269 15.21 12.09 -10.10
N ARG A 270 13.95 12.02 -10.57
CA ARG A 270 12.75 12.03 -9.72
C ARG A 270 12.34 10.59 -9.39
N TRP A 271 11.85 10.36 -8.17
CA TRP A 271 11.16 9.09 -7.91
C TRP A 271 9.90 9.02 -8.74
N GLN A 272 9.72 7.89 -9.39
CA GLN A 272 8.47 7.52 -10.03
C GLN A 272 7.98 6.19 -9.48
N LEU A 273 6.72 6.19 -9.06
CA LEU A 273 6.01 4.99 -8.69
C LEU A 273 5.19 4.46 -9.87
N ARG A 274 5.24 3.14 -10.08
CA ARG A 274 4.36 2.40 -11.01
C ARG A 274 3.78 1.18 -10.31
N GLU A 275 2.56 0.82 -10.69
CA GLU A 275 1.86 -0.35 -10.18
C GLU A 275 1.66 -1.39 -11.28
N PHE A 276 1.81 -2.66 -10.90
CA PHE A 276 1.70 -3.81 -11.78
C PHE A 276 0.82 -4.89 -11.17
N LYS A 277 0.20 -5.66 -12.06
CA LYS A 277 -0.49 -6.91 -11.74
C LYS A 277 0.17 -8.05 -12.49
N THR A 278 0.14 -9.25 -11.94
CA THR A 278 0.51 -10.44 -12.71
C THR A 278 -0.56 -10.74 -13.74
N ALA A 279 -0.16 -10.97 -14.99
CA ALA A 279 -1.03 -11.34 -16.10
C ALA A 279 -0.39 -12.42 -16.97
N ILE A 280 -1.19 -12.97 -17.89
CA ILE A 280 -0.70 -13.80 -18.99
C ILE A 280 -0.74 -12.95 -20.25
N GLY A 281 0.42 -12.76 -20.89
CA GLY A 281 0.56 -12.00 -22.12
C GLY A 281 -0.29 -12.60 -23.23
N THR A 282 -1.00 -11.74 -23.97
CA THR A 282 -1.95 -12.19 -25.00
C THR A 282 -1.29 -12.72 -26.27
N GLU A 283 -0.03 -12.37 -26.51
CA GLU A 283 0.70 -12.72 -27.74
C GLU A 283 1.45 -14.04 -27.63
N ASP A 284 2.10 -14.29 -26.49
CA ASP A 284 3.03 -15.42 -26.30
C ASP A 284 2.65 -16.33 -25.11
N ASN A 285 1.56 -16.03 -24.40
CA ASN A 285 1.16 -16.69 -23.15
C ASN A 285 2.24 -16.69 -22.07
N SER A 286 3.16 -15.73 -22.09
CA SER A 286 4.16 -15.56 -21.04
C SER A 286 3.55 -14.96 -19.78
N VAL A 287 4.19 -15.20 -18.63
CA VAL A 287 3.80 -14.53 -17.37
C VAL A 287 4.43 -13.13 -17.38
N GLU A 288 3.61 -12.10 -17.21
CA GLU A 288 4.04 -10.71 -17.29
C GLU A 288 3.57 -9.88 -16.08
N PHE A 289 4.27 -8.77 -15.84
CA PHE A 289 3.82 -7.67 -15.01
C PHE A 289 3.09 -6.66 -15.89
N SER A 290 1.77 -6.74 -15.91
CA SER A 290 0.93 -5.80 -16.62
C SER A 290 0.88 -4.47 -15.88
N HIS A 291 1.33 -3.40 -16.54
CA HIS A 291 1.30 -2.04 -16.01
C HIS A 291 -0.15 -1.56 -15.91
N VAL A 292 -0.55 -1.18 -14.69
CA VAL A 292 -1.91 -0.70 -14.38
C VAL A 292 -1.85 0.66 -13.71
N THR A 293 -3.03 1.24 -13.50
CA THR A 293 -3.15 2.48 -12.74
C THR A 293 -2.72 2.30 -11.29
N VAL A 294 -2.07 3.33 -10.75
CA VAL A 294 -1.66 3.40 -9.34
C VAL A 294 -2.90 3.60 -8.48
N LYS A 295 -3.17 2.70 -7.54
CA LYS A 295 -4.38 2.80 -6.71
C LYS A 295 -4.33 3.97 -5.75
N ALA A 296 -5.51 4.55 -5.49
CA ALA A 296 -5.70 5.76 -4.67
C ALA A 296 -4.91 6.98 -5.19
N ASN A 297 -4.75 7.08 -6.50
CA ASN A 297 -3.95 8.13 -7.14
C ASN A 297 -4.73 8.74 -8.32
N PRO A 298 -5.84 9.45 -8.06
CA PRO A 298 -6.64 10.05 -9.12
C PRO A 298 -5.82 11.09 -9.90
N LEU A 299 -6.04 11.14 -11.20
CA LEU A 299 -5.49 12.16 -12.10
C LEU A 299 -5.76 13.56 -11.53
N ALA A 300 -4.72 14.38 -11.30
CA ALA A 300 -4.87 15.62 -10.53
C ALA A 300 -5.75 16.64 -11.25
N GLU A 301 -5.79 16.60 -12.58
CA GLU A 301 -6.65 17.38 -13.47
C GLU A 301 -8.14 17.22 -13.16
N LEU A 302 -8.56 16.08 -12.59
CA LEU A 302 -9.96 15.86 -12.20
C LEU A 302 -10.39 16.76 -11.04
N TYR A 303 -9.44 17.24 -10.23
CA TYR A 303 -9.69 18.21 -9.16
C TYR A 303 -9.72 19.66 -9.68
N ALA A 304 -9.13 19.93 -10.84
CA ALA A 304 -8.96 21.27 -11.38
C ALA A 304 -10.24 21.81 -12.06
N TYR A 305 -10.32 23.14 -12.17
CA TYR A 305 -11.44 23.83 -12.82
C TYR A 305 -11.41 23.73 -14.36
N SER A 306 -10.23 23.70 -14.96
CA SER A 306 -10.07 23.65 -16.42
C SER A 306 -8.72 23.04 -16.75
N THR A 307 -8.76 21.98 -17.54
CA THR A 307 -7.58 21.47 -18.22
C THR A 307 -7.79 21.70 -19.71
N SER A 308 -6.71 21.96 -20.43
CA SER A 308 -6.74 22.19 -21.87
C SER A 308 -7.17 20.97 -22.69
N THR A 309 -7.39 19.82 -22.04
CA THR A 309 -7.79 18.55 -22.64
C THR A 309 -9.32 18.41 -22.71
N ASN A 310 -9.94 19.27 -23.52
CA ASN A 310 -11.39 19.27 -23.81
C ASN A 310 -11.82 18.07 -24.68
N THR A 311 -11.58 16.83 -24.22
CA THR A 311 -12.16 15.64 -24.84
C THR A 311 -13.49 15.30 -24.17
N GLU A 312 -14.42 14.72 -24.93
CA GLU A 312 -15.72 14.26 -24.38
C GLU A 312 -15.52 13.23 -23.26
N ALA A 313 -14.56 12.32 -23.42
CA ALA A 313 -14.21 11.32 -22.41
C ALA A 313 -13.70 11.95 -21.11
N PHE A 314 -12.79 12.94 -21.19
CA PHE A 314 -12.28 13.63 -20.00
C PHE A 314 -13.38 14.39 -19.27
N ASN A 315 -14.25 15.11 -20.00
CA ASN A 315 -15.36 15.85 -19.39
C ASN A 315 -16.31 14.91 -18.64
N ALA A 316 -16.69 13.77 -19.26
CA ALA A 316 -17.52 12.76 -18.62
C ALA A 316 -16.86 12.15 -17.38
N LEU A 317 -15.54 11.91 -17.42
CA LEU A 317 -14.78 11.41 -16.29
C LEU A 317 -14.70 12.45 -15.15
N SER A 318 -14.45 13.72 -15.47
CA SER A 318 -14.43 14.84 -14.52
C SER A 318 -15.78 15.02 -13.83
N ASP A 319 -16.89 14.98 -14.57
CA ASP A 319 -18.22 15.11 -13.99
C ASP A 319 -18.53 13.94 -13.05
N SER A 320 -18.20 12.71 -13.47
CA SER A 320 -18.31 11.50 -12.65
C SER A 320 -17.46 11.61 -11.39
N PHE A 321 -16.21 12.04 -11.52
CA PHE A 321 -15.27 12.23 -10.42
C PHE A 321 -15.82 13.22 -9.41
N LYS A 322 -16.31 14.37 -9.86
CA LYS A 322 -16.81 15.42 -8.97
C LYS A 322 -18.01 14.96 -8.15
N GLN A 323 -18.93 14.23 -8.79
CA GLN A 323 -20.06 13.62 -8.10
C GLN A 323 -19.59 12.57 -7.09
N ASP A 324 -18.72 11.65 -7.53
CA ASP A 324 -18.22 10.54 -6.73
C ASP A 324 -17.37 10.99 -5.54
N PHE A 325 -16.63 12.09 -5.71
CA PHE A 325 -15.84 12.69 -4.65
C PHE A 325 -16.73 13.10 -3.49
N VAL A 326 -17.86 13.75 -3.74
CA VAL A 326 -18.79 14.18 -2.68
C VAL A 326 -19.55 13.01 -2.09
N THR A 327 -20.00 12.06 -2.92
CA THR A 327 -20.86 10.96 -2.44
C THR A 327 -20.10 9.86 -1.74
N ASN A 328 -18.92 9.49 -2.26
CA ASN A 328 -18.20 8.29 -1.87
C ASN A 328 -16.85 8.60 -1.22
N MET A 329 -16.04 9.53 -1.73
CA MET A 329 -14.71 9.80 -1.18
C MET A 329 -14.74 10.69 0.06
N LEU A 330 -15.55 11.76 0.07
CA LEU A 330 -15.68 12.70 1.18
C LEU A 330 -16.07 12.04 2.51
N PRO A 331 -17.03 11.09 2.60
CA PRO A 331 -17.31 10.39 3.85
C PRO A 331 -16.10 9.62 4.40
N GLN A 332 -15.21 9.16 3.53
CA GLN A 332 -14.01 8.41 3.91
C GLN A 332 -12.91 9.34 4.40
N LEU A 333 -12.70 10.45 3.69
CA LEU A 333 -11.79 11.52 4.09
C LEU A 333 -12.21 12.16 5.42
N LEU A 334 -13.52 12.23 5.71
CA LEU A 334 -14.10 12.73 6.96
C LEU A 334 -14.42 11.63 7.99
N ALA A 335 -13.96 10.39 7.76
CA ALA A 335 -14.26 9.27 8.63
C ALA A 335 -13.87 9.50 10.11
N PRO A 336 -12.75 10.18 10.44
CA PRO A 336 -12.45 10.52 11.83
C PRO A 336 -13.56 11.33 12.51
N GLU A 337 -14.01 12.41 11.87
CA GLU A 337 -15.03 13.31 12.42
C GLU A 337 -16.38 12.61 12.53
N LEU A 338 -16.78 11.86 11.49
CA LEU A 338 -18.03 11.10 11.49
C LEU A 338 -18.07 10.03 12.59
N LYS A 339 -16.90 9.54 13.02
CA LYS A 339 -16.76 8.58 14.13
C LYS A 339 -16.45 9.22 15.47
N GLY A 340 -16.42 10.56 15.55
CA GLY A 340 -16.08 11.29 16.79
C GLY A 340 -14.65 11.06 17.27
N LYS A 341 -13.73 10.70 16.37
CA LYS A 341 -12.31 10.52 16.67
C LYS A 341 -11.64 11.88 16.81
N THR A 342 -10.86 12.04 17.88
CA THR A 342 -10.23 13.32 18.23
C THR A 342 -8.74 13.20 18.50
N SER A 343 -8.21 11.97 18.68
CA SER A 343 -6.78 11.79 18.89
C SER A 343 -6.02 11.94 17.56
N PRO A 344 -4.81 12.52 17.56
CA PRO A 344 -3.97 12.62 16.36
C PRO A 344 -3.79 11.29 15.62
N SER A 345 -3.53 10.21 16.36
CA SER A 345 -3.31 8.88 15.79
C SER A 345 -4.58 8.33 15.15
N ASP A 346 -5.74 8.46 15.79
CA ASP A 346 -7.02 8.02 15.20
C ASP A 346 -7.37 8.82 13.94
N ILE A 347 -7.03 10.11 13.89
CA ILE A 347 -7.28 10.95 12.71
C ILE A 347 -6.38 10.51 11.56
N ILE A 348 -5.06 10.46 11.76
CA ILE A 348 -4.07 10.07 10.74
C ILE A 348 -4.40 8.68 10.19
N ASN A 349 -4.65 7.70 11.07
CA ASN A 349 -4.96 6.33 10.67
C ASN A 349 -6.41 6.15 10.23
N GLY A 350 -7.28 7.14 10.46
CA GLY A 350 -8.70 7.10 10.12
C GLY A 350 -9.01 7.54 8.70
N ILE A 351 -8.16 8.39 8.10
CA ILE A 351 -8.28 8.91 6.74
C ILE A 351 -8.01 7.82 5.71
N PHE A 352 -8.77 7.82 4.60
CA PHE A 352 -8.52 6.98 3.43
C PHE A 352 -9.19 7.57 2.17
N LEU A 353 -8.65 7.21 1.01
CA LEU A 353 -9.17 7.55 -0.31
C LEU A 353 -9.41 6.24 -1.08
N ASP A 354 -10.64 5.76 -1.07
CA ASP A 354 -11.10 4.58 -1.82
C ASP A 354 -11.92 5.10 -3.02
N ASN A 355 -11.20 5.51 -4.07
CA ASN A 355 -11.78 5.95 -5.32
C ASN A 355 -11.80 4.82 -6.35
N ASP A 356 -12.70 4.91 -7.32
CA ASP A 356 -12.75 3.99 -8.45
C ASP A 356 -11.47 4.10 -9.31
N ASP A 357 -11.00 2.94 -9.77
CA ASP A 357 -9.82 2.79 -10.63
C ASP A 357 -9.87 3.60 -11.91
N LYS A 358 -11.07 3.90 -12.41
CA LYS A 358 -11.25 4.74 -13.59
C LYS A 358 -10.70 6.16 -13.46
N TYR A 359 -10.50 6.65 -12.25
CA TYR A 359 -9.95 7.98 -12.02
C TYR A 359 -8.43 7.98 -11.90
N ASN A 360 -7.83 6.82 -11.63
CA ASN A 360 -6.42 6.71 -11.32
C ASN A 360 -5.54 6.92 -12.56
N GLU A 361 -4.39 7.56 -12.35
CA GLU A 361 -3.31 7.64 -13.34
C GLU A 361 -2.36 6.43 -13.26
N PHE A 362 -1.47 6.29 -14.24
CA PHE A 362 -0.57 5.13 -14.40
C PHE A 362 0.81 5.29 -13.75
N GLN A 363 1.14 6.48 -13.27
CA GLN A 363 2.40 6.78 -12.59
C GLN A 363 2.15 7.73 -11.42
N SER A 364 3.13 7.91 -10.53
CA SER A 364 3.09 8.96 -9.52
C SER A 364 4.50 9.47 -9.26
N ASN A 365 4.74 10.74 -9.55
CA ASN A 365 6.08 11.34 -9.53
C ASN A 365 6.33 12.15 -8.25
N SER A 366 7.54 12.10 -7.69
CA SER A 366 7.84 12.70 -6.37
C SER A 366 8.31 14.16 -6.36
N GLU A 367 8.62 14.81 -7.49
CA GLU A 367 9.33 16.10 -7.45
C GLU A 367 8.72 17.24 -8.27
N THR A 368 9.08 18.45 -7.80
CA THR A 368 8.82 19.77 -8.38
C THR A 368 10.04 20.32 -9.18
N PRO A 369 9.97 21.37 -10.04
CA PRO A 369 8.81 22.24 -10.23
C PRO A 369 7.69 21.34 -10.70
N ILE A 370 6.57 21.50 -10.02
CA ILE A 370 5.30 20.90 -10.35
C ILE A 370 5.24 20.85 -11.88
N ASP A 371 5.40 19.68 -12.49
CA ASP A 371 4.58 19.50 -13.67
C ASP A 371 3.18 19.51 -13.07
N GLU A 372 2.37 20.50 -13.45
CA GLU A 372 1.07 20.83 -12.85
C GLU A 372 0.03 19.70 -12.95
N THR A 373 0.45 18.55 -13.47
CA THR A 373 -0.37 17.42 -13.86
C THR A 373 -0.55 16.38 -12.75
N ASP A 374 0.46 16.10 -11.91
CA ASP A 374 0.37 14.91 -11.02
C ASP A 374 0.04 15.26 -9.56
N ALA A 375 0.32 16.50 -9.12
CA ALA A 375 0.10 16.91 -7.74
C ALA A 375 -1.27 17.56 -7.53
N ILE A 376 -2.03 17.07 -6.53
CA ILE A 376 -3.27 17.72 -6.11
C ILE A 376 -2.92 19.07 -5.47
N ASN A 377 -3.16 20.17 -6.20
CA ASN A 377 -2.94 21.52 -5.71
C ASN A 377 -4.27 22.15 -5.27
N VAL A 378 -4.42 22.42 -3.97
CA VAL A 378 -5.63 23.07 -3.42
C VAL A 378 -5.98 24.40 -4.13
N ALA A 379 -4.97 25.13 -4.62
CA ALA A 379 -5.17 26.39 -5.33
C ALA A 379 -5.80 26.20 -6.73
N THR A 380 -5.64 25.03 -7.36
CA THR A 380 -6.26 24.73 -8.67
C THR A 380 -7.65 24.12 -8.54
N VAL A 381 -7.97 23.62 -7.34
CA VAL A 381 -9.30 23.11 -7.02
C VAL A 381 -10.30 24.28 -6.92
N SER A 382 -11.50 24.14 -7.46
CA SER A 382 -12.52 25.20 -7.42
C SER A 382 -13.25 25.26 -6.06
N GLU A 383 -13.56 26.46 -5.56
CA GLU A 383 -14.46 26.61 -4.41
C GLU A 383 -15.89 26.11 -4.70
N ASN A 384 -16.29 26.06 -5.97
CA ASN A 384 -17.57 25.48 -6.38
C ASN A 384 -17.56 23.94 -6.35
N PHE A 385 -16.39 23.31 -6.33
CA PHE A 385 -16.26 21.86 -6.23
C PHE A 385 -16.40 21.40 -4.77
N LEU A 386 -15.71 22.06 -3.85
CA LEU A 386 -15.77 21.78 -2.42
C LEU A 386 -15.52 23.07 -1.65
N SER A 387 -16.40 23.40 -0.71
CA SER A 387 -16.26 24.57 0.18
C SER A 387 -16.31 24.17 1.66
N ASP A 388 -15.76 25.02 2.53
CA ASP A 388 -15.81 24.83 3.98
C ASP A 388 -17.25 24.68 4.50
N GLN A 389 -18.20 25.40 3.90
CA GLN A 389 -19.62 25.32 4.26
C GLN A 389 -20.20 23.94 3.89
N MET A 390 -19.91 23.44 2.68
CA MET A 390 -20.35 22.10 2.25
C MET A 390 -19.81 21.01 3.17
N ILE A 391 -18.55 21.10 3.59
CA ILE A 391 -17.92 20.15 4.51
C ILE A 391 -18.60 20.19 5.87
N ASN A 392 -18.78 21.38 6.45
CA ASN A 392 -19.43 21.52 7.76
C ASN A 392 -20.88 21.02 7.73
N ASP A 393 -21.65 21.35 6.67
CA ASP A 393 -23.03 20.88 6.51
C ASP A 393 -23.10 19.36 6.36
N PHE A 394 -22.17 18.77 5.61
CA PHE A 394 -22.07 17.32 5.45
C PHE A 394 -21.81 16.59 6.78
N ILE A 395 -20.91 17.10 7.62
CA ILE A 395 -20.64 16.53 8.95
C ILE A 395 -21.86 16.73 9.85
N ASN A 396 -22.43 17.93 9.88
CA ASN A 396 -23.60 18.27 10.67
C ASN A 396 -24.80 17.37 10.37
N GLU A 397 -25.10 17.13 9.08
CA GLU A 397 -26.17 16.24 8.65
C GLU A 397 -25.95 14.81 9.15
N ARG A 398 -24.75 14.23 8.93
CA ARG A 398 -24.47 12.84 9.30
C ARG A 398 -24.31 12.61 10.80
N THR A 399 -23.83 13.61 11.54
CA THR A 399 -23.69 13.54 13.00
C THR A 399 -24.96 13.99 13.74
N GLN A 400 -26.00 14.44 13.01
CA GLN A 400 -27.23 15.01 13.56
C GLN A 400 -26.99 16.20 14.50
N GLN A 401 -26.00 17.02 14.16
CA GLN A 401 -25.64 18.25 14.88
C GLN A 401 -25.98 19.44 13.98
N SER A 402 -26.64 20.48 14.50
CA SER A 402 -27.01 21.65 13.68
C SER A 402 -26.19 22.86 14.11
N GLY A 403 -25.61 23.57 13.13
CA GLY A 403 -24.88 24.83 13.34
C GLY A 403 -23.54 24.69 14.06
N VAL A 404 -23.00 23.46 14.17
CA VAL A 404 -21.67 23.23 14.72
C VAL A 404 -20.64 23.45 13.62
N ASN A 405 -19.62 24.26 13.92
CA ASN A 405 -18.43 24.36 13.09
C ASN A 405 -17.39 23.36 13.62
N HIS A 406 -17.05 22.37 12.79
CA HIS A 406 -16.12 21.30 13.15
C HIS A 406 -14.65 21.71 12.93
N GLY A 407 -14.42 22.90 12.38
CA GLY A 407 -13.08 23.43 12.11
C GLY A 407 -12.36 22.77 10.94
N ILE A 408 -13.00 21.80 10.26
CA ILE A 408 -12.44 21.15 9.08
C ILE A 408 -12.60 22.07 7.87
N THR A 409 -11.47 22.44 7.27
CA THR A 409 -11.44 23.27 6.07
C THR A 409 -11.32 22.41 4.82
N ARG A 410 -11.68 23.01 3.69
CA ARG A 410 -11.47 22.51 2.33
C ARG A 410 -10.02 22.12 2.10
N GLU A 411 -9.09 22.96 2.51
CA GLU A 411 -7.65 22.69 2.40
C GLU A 411 -7.26 21.42 3.15
N MET A 412 -7.75 21.22 4.37
CA MET A 412 -7.49 19.99 5.13
C MET A 412 -8.03 18.74 4.41
N VAL A 413 -9.24 18.80 3.83
CA VAL A 413 -9.81 17.67 3.09
C VAL A 413 -9.03 17.36 1.81
N ILE A 414 -8.58 18.38 1.09
CA ILE A 414 -7.74 18.19 -0.10
C ILE A 414 -6.36 17.64 0.29
N ASN A 415 -5.77 18.11 1.39
CA ASN A 415 -4.52 17.56 1.93
C ASN A 415 -4.68 16.10 2.38
N ARG A 416 -5.85 15.72 2.91
CA ARG A 416 -6.18 14.31 3.21
C ARG A 416 -6.24 13.47 1.94
N ALA A 417 -6.88 13.95 0.88
CA ALA A 417 -6.92 13.25 -0.40
C ALA A 417 -5.50 13.09 -0.97
N ASN A 418 -4.71 14.17 -0.95
CA ASN A 418 -3.31 14.14 -1.37
C ASN A 418 -2.47 13.18 -0.53
N ALA A 419 -2.60 13.17 0.80
CA ALA A 419 -1.87 12.25 1.67
C ALA A 419 -2.08 10.76 1.35
N MET A 420 -3.18 10.41 0.69
CA MET A 420 -3.48 9.04 0.27
C MET A 420 -2.91 8.66 -1.10
N THR A 421 -2.50 9.66 -1.90
CA THR A 421 -1.77 9.41 -3.15
C THR A 421 -0.33 9.01 -2.86
N CYS A 422 0.32 8.37 -3.83
CA CYS A 422 1.69 7.91 -3.64
C CYS A 422 2.65 9.10 -3.50
N GLN A 423 2.56 10.08 -4.40
CA GLN A 423 3.32 11.33 -4.29
C GLN A 423 3.00 12.08 -2.98
N GLY A 424 1.73 12.20 -2.59
CA GLY A 424 1.37 12.99 -1.43
C GLY A 424 1.82 12.38 -0.11
N CYS A 425 1.66 11.07 0.06
CA CYS A 425 2.22 10.35 1.21
C CYS A 425 3.74 10.54 1.31
N HIS A 426 4.45 10.53 0.18
CA HIS A 426 5.91 10.60 0.14
C HIS A 426 6.50 12.01 0.15
N MET A 427 5.79 13.03 -0.32
CA MET A 427 6.36 14.35 -0.61
C MET A 427 5.39 15.50 -0.36
N THR A 428 4.27 15.57 -1.09
CA THR A 428 3.51 16.83 -1.22
C THR A 428 2.51 17.06 -0.09
N ALA A 429 2.10 16.03 0.66
CA ALA A 429 1.24 16.19 1.84
C ALA A 429 2.04 16.35 3.15
N LEU A 430 3.36 16.18 3.13
CA LEU A 430 4.19 16.24 4.34
C LEU A 430 4.07 17.59 5.04
N ALA A 431 3.87 17.55 6.37
CA ALA A 431 3.63 18.73 7.20
C ALA A 431 2.43 19.60 6.80
N GLN A 432 1.60 19.17 5.83
CA GLN A 432 0.36 19.86 5.50
C GLN A 432 -0.69 19.59 6.56
N TYR A 433 -1.51 20.58 6.89
CA TYR A 433 -2.60 20.40 7.85
C TYR A 433 -3.65 19.45 7.29
N VAL A 434 -3.93 18.39 8.04
CA VAL A 434 -5.00 17.41 7.76
C VAL A 434 -6.13 17.51 8.77
N ALA A 435 -5.95 18.19 9.90
CA ALA A 435 -7.01 18.59 10.81
C ALA A 435 -6.57 19.85 11.60
N PRO A 436 -7.46 20.50 12.38
CA PRO A 436 -7.10 21.64 13.21
C PRO A 436 -5.93 21.32 14.14
N GLY A 437 -4.79 22.00 13.93
CA GLY A 437 -3.58 21.81 14.72
C GLY A 437 -2.84 20.48 14.49
N LEU A 438 -3.24 19.69 13.48
CA LEU A 438 -2.63 18.40 13.15
C LEU A 438 -2.14 18.38 11.71
N THR A 439 -0.86 18.10 11.53
CA THR A 439 -0.22 17.94 10.23
C THR A 439 -0.03 16.47 9.87
N TRP A 440 0.00 16.16 8.58
CA TRP A 440 0.44 14.85 8.11
C TRP A 440 1.89 14.58 8.56
N PRO A 441 2.24 13.34 8.95
CA PRO A 441 3.58 13.00 9.43
C PRO A 441 4.68 13.38 8.43
N LEU A 442 5.84 13.77 8.96
CA LEU A 442 7.04 13.98 8.15
C LEU A 442 7.63 12.65 7.67
N MET A 443 8.35 12.70 6.55
CA MET A 443 9.23 11.61 6.12
C MET A 443 10.31 11.32 7.17
N GLY A 444 10.79 10.08 7.21
CA GLY A 444 11.98 9.75 8.01
C GLY A 444 13.24 10.47 7.48
N PRO A 445 14.32 10.51 8.28
CA PRO A 445 15.65 10.84 7.76
C PRO A 445 15.94 10.05 6.48
N GLY A 446 16.58 10.66 5.49
CA GLY A 446 16.88 9.98 4.22
C GLY A 446 15.75 9.95 3.18
N GLY A 447 14.58 10.51 3.48
CA GLY A 447 13.55 10.81 2.49
C GLY A 447 12.70 9.62 2.04
N PHE A 448 12.34 8.74 2.98
CA PHE A 448 11.50 7.58 2.74
C PHE A 448 10.36 7.49 3.76
N VAL A 449 9.27 6.80 3.41
CA VAL A 449 8.05 6.76 4.24
C VAL A 449 7.68 5.38 4.78
N GLN A 450 8.27 4.30 4.27
CA GLN A 450 8.04 2.96 4.80
C GLN A 450 9.34 2.30 5.25
N ILE A 451 10.18 1.90 4.30
CA ILE A 451 11.47 1.23 4.53
C ILE A 451 12.51 1.79 3.56
N SER A 452 13.77 1.85 4.00
CA SER A 452 14.86 2.45 3.23
C SER A 452 15.85 1.42 2.70
N GLU A 453 16.05 1.38 1.39
CA GLU A 453 17.16 0.67 0.76
C GLU A 453 18.52 1.37 0.97
N ARG A 454 18.52 2.67 1.27
CA ARG A 454 19.74 3.47 1.53
C ARG A 454 20.26 3.28 2.96
N GLU A 455 19.35 3.10 3.91
CA GLU A 455 19.66 2.98 5.33
C GLU A 455 19.50 1.53 5.81
N ASN A 456 19.83 0.56 4.96
CA ASN A 456 19.84 -0.88 5.27
C ASN A 456 18.56 -1.34 5.97
N GLY A 457 17.40 -1.15 5.35
CA GLY A 457 16.11 -1.64 5.87
C GLY A 457 15.55 -0.85 7.06
N ALA A 458 16.07 0.35 7.35
CA ALA A 458 15.52 1.22 8.39
C ALA A 458 14.04 1.53 8.14
N LEU A 459 13.23 1.50 9.19
CA LEU A 459 11.81 1.88 9.16
C LEU A 459 11.64 3.37 9.39
N SER A 460 10.69 3.98 8.68
CA SER A 460 10.46 5.43 8.76
C SER A 460 9.87 5.81 10.12
N THR A 461 10.04 7.07 10.51
CA THR A 461 9.42 7.61 11.74
C THR A 461 7.89 7.55 11.66
N ALA A 462 7.30 7.89 10.52
CA ALA A 462 5.85 7.81 10.32
C ALA A 462 5.32 6.36 10.49
N LEU A 463 6.05 5.37 9.97
CA LEU A 463 5.69 3.96 10.12
C LEU A 463 5.74 3.52 11.59
N LYS A 464 6.83 3.83 12.30
CA LYS A 464 7.01 3.45 13.70
C LYS A 464 6.06 4.14 14.66
N ASP A 465 5.82 5.44 14.46
CA ASP A 465 5.11 6.25 15.43
C ASP A 465 3.60 6.30 15.19
N GLN A 466 3.16 6.11 13.93
CA GLN A 466 1.74 6.25 13.56
C GLN A 466 1.12 4.94 13.09
N PHE A 467 1.72 4.29 12.09
CA PHE A 467 1.05 3.20 11.36
C PHE A 467 1.20 1.82 12.02
N LEU A 468 2.38 1.47 12.54
CA LEU A 468 2.59 0.21 13.26
C LEU A 468 1.79 0.15 14.57
N PRO A 469 1.73 1.21 15.41
CA PRO A 469 0.90 1.20 16.61
C PRO A 469 -0.59 1.06 16.31
N ALA A 470 -1.08 1.72 15.26
CA ALA A 470 -2.48 1.56 14.84
C ALA A 470 -2.76 0.14 14.34
N ARG A 471 -1.84 -0.45 13.58
CA ARG A 471 -1.96 -1.83 13.11
C ARG A 471 -1.94 -2.84 14.25
N LYS A 472 -1.10 -2.62 15.27
CA LYS A 472 -1.13 -3.37 16.53
C LYS A 472 -2.54 -3.33 17.12
N GLY A 473 -3.11 -2.14 17.28
CA GLY A 473 -4.46 -1.97 17.83
C GLY A 473 -5.54 -2.72 17.06
N VAL A 474 -5.43 -2.79 15.72
CA VAL A 474 -6.34 -3.60 14.89
C VAL A 474 -6.19 -5.09 15.20
N MET A 475 -4.96 -5.60 15.20
CA MET A 475 -4.69 -7.02 15.47
C MET A 475 -5.10 -7.42 16.90
N GLU A 476 -4.82 -6.57 17.88
CA GLU A 476 -5.27 -6.73 19.27
C GLU A 476 -6.78 -6.79 19.36
N ASN A 477 -7.47 -5.85 18.71
CA ASN A 477 -8.93 -5.86 18.71
C ASN A 477 -9.48 -7.11 18.05
N PHE A 478 -8.85 -7.62 16.99
CA PHE A 478 -9.25 -8.88 16.36
C PHE A 478 -9.13 -10.06 17.34
N ILE A 479 -8.05 -10.13 18.13
CA ILE A 479 -7.81 -11.23 19.08
C ILE A 479 -8.70 -11.10 20.33
N CYS A 480 -8.77 -9.90 20.91
CA CYS A 480 -9.51 -9.62 22.14
C CYS A 480 -11.03 -9.55 21.92
N ASN A 481 -11.46 -9.11 20.74
CA ASN A 481 -12.86 -9.00 20.34
C ASN A 481 -13.09 -9.68 18.97
N PRO A 482 -12.99 -11.03 18.91
CA PRO A 482 -13.10 -11.76 17.65
C PRO A 482 -14.37 -11.41 16.87
N PRO A 483 -14.26 -11.24 15.53
CA PRO A 483 -15.42 -11.01 14.69
C PRO A 483 -16.46 -12.12 14.89
N ALA A 484 -17.74 -11.75 14.84
CA ALA A 484 -18.81 -12.73 14.84
C ALA A 484 -18.76 -13.57 13.55
N VAL A 485 -19.02 -14.86 13.67
CA VAL A 485 -19.19 -15.75 12.51
C VAL A 485 -20.40 -15.26 11.71
N ALA A 486 -20.24 -15.09 10.40
CA ALA A 486 -21.33 -14.70 9.52
C ALA A 486 -22.50 -15.70 9.66
N SER A 487 -23.68 -15.21 10.05
CA SER A 487 -24.90 -16.02 10.03
C SER A 487 -25.30 -16.28 8.57
N LYS A 488 -25.37 -17.56 8.17
CA LYS A 488 -25.83 -17.97 6.84
C LYS A 488 -27.25 -17.51 6.53
#